data_AF-A0A7K6QIG2-F1
#
_entry.id   AF-A0A7K6QIG2-F1
#
_cell.length_a   1.000
_cell.length_b   1.000
_cell.length_c   1.000
_cell.angle_alpha   90.00
_cell.angle_beta   90.00
_cell.angle_gamma   90.00
#
_symmetry.space_group_name_H-M   'P 1'
#
loop_
_entity.id
_entity.type
_entity.pdbx_description
1 polymer ?
#
loop_
_entity_poly.entity_id
_entity_poly.type
_entity_poly.pdbx_seq_one_letter_code
_entity_poly.pdbx_strand_id
1 'polypeptide(L)'
;DLELQTDGNRSGHLRNGELGLAPTNEDVIRIIATQLAEIGDQFDKEIQGRVVNDLVQYFMNENLSREEITLQMARAVRELVQAIPSDMEQEKTMLVLAMVLTKKIVNTVPSLLHRVINTTLNYMNQQFHNYVVEMVSAVSQ
;
A
#
# COMPACT_ATOMS: atom_id res chain seq x y z
N ASP A 1 14.74 -32.83 -19.07
CA ASP A 1 15.05 -33.19 -17.68
C ASP A 1 16.35 -32.59 -17.20
N LEU A 2 16.26 -31.50 -16.47
CA LEU A 2 17.36 -31.03 -15.62
C LEU A 2 16.72 -30.60 -14.29
N GLU A 3 16.47 -31.59 -13.43
CA GLU A 3 16.06 -31.35 -12.05
C GLU A 3 17.23 -30.72 -11.30
N LEU A 4 17.21 -29.39 -11.18
CA LEU A 4 18.10 -28.69 -10.26
C LEU A 4 17.48 -28.76 -8.87
N GLN A 5 18.00 -29.69 -8.09
CA GLN A 5 17.72 -29.87 -6.67
C GLN A 5 18.26 -28.65 -5.90
N THR A 6 17.37 -27.83 -5.34
CA THR A 6 17.76 -26.75 -4.43
C THR A 6 17.92 -27.34 -3.03
N ASP A 7 19.12 -27.79 -2.69
CA ASP A 7 19.51 -27.90 -1.27
C ASP A 7 19.61 -26.48 -0.72
N GLY A 8 18.61 -26.10 0.05
CA GLY A 8 18.47 -24.75 0.56
C GLY A 8 17.65 -24.72 1.84
N ASN A 9 17.97 -25.54 2.83
CA ASN A 9 17.53 -25.23 4.19
C ASN A 9 18.52 -25.70 5.26
N ARG A 10 19.55 -24.90 5.50
CA ARG A 10 20.37 -24.99 6.71
C ARG A 10 20.92 -23.64 7.14
N SER A 11 20.03 -22.76 7.58
CA SER A 11 20.42 -21.65 8.44
C SER A 11 19.46 -21.55 9.61
N GLY A 12 20.01 -21.75 10.81
CA GLY A 12 19.27 -21.76 12.07
C GLY A 12 18.48 -20.47 12.25
N HIS A 13 17.16 -20.58 12.16
CA HIS A 13 16.27 -19.54 12.63
C HIS A 13 16.16 -19.68 14.15
N LEU A 14 17.11 -19.10 14.88
CA LEU A 14 16.93 -18.79 16.30
C LEU A 14 15.90 -17.66 16.38
N ARG A 15 14.61 -18.04 16.34
CA ARG A 15 13.49 -17.15 16.62
C ARG A 15 13.42 -16.95 18.14
N ASN A 16 14.39 -16.23 18.69
CA ASN A 16 14.30 -15.72 20.05
C ASN A 16 13.39 -14.50 20.02
N GLY A 17 12.14 -14.70 20.45
CA GLY A 17 11.16 -13.63 20.63
C GLY A 17 9.80 -14.04 20.13
N GLU A 18 9.01 -14.64 21.03
CA GLU A 18 7.56 -14.72 20.91
C GLU A 18 6.97 -13.37 20.52
N LEU A 19 6.50 -13.27 19.29
CA LEU A 19 5.19 -12.69 19.04
C LEU A 19 4.41 -13.82 18.39
N GLY A 20 3.57 -14.47 19.20
CA GLY A 20 2.50 -15.34 18.73
C GLY A 20 1.50 -14.50 17.93
N LEU A 21 1.90 -14.07 16.74
CA LEU A 21 0.95 -13.75 15.69
C LEU A 21 0.36 -15.10 15.31
N ALA A 22 -0.96 -15.24 15.48
CA ALA A 22 -1.74 -16.36 14.96
C ALA A 22 -1.23 -16.74 13.57
N PRO A 23 -1.28 -18.02 13.14
CA PRO A 23 -0.82 -18.45 11.81
C PRO A 23 -1.39 -17.48 10.80
N THR A 24 -0.55 -16.54 10.38
CA THR A 24 -0.98 -15.45 9.54
C THR A 24 -1.04 -16.14 8.21
N ASN A 25 -2.21 -16.12 7.55
CA ASN A 25 -2.38 -16.75 6.25
C ASN A 25 -1.51 -15.97 5.25
N GLU A 26 -0.20 -16.21 5.26
CA GLU A 26 0.80 -15.51 4.44
C GLU A 26 0.48 -15.67 2.97
N ASP A 27 -0.10 -16.82 2.59
CA ASP A 27 -0.59 -17.09 1.25
C ASP A 27 -1.77 -16.18 0.88
N VAL A 28 -2.74 -15.98 1.78
CA VAL A 28 -3.87 -15.05 1.57
C VAL A 28 -3.37 -13.62 1.43
N ILE A 29 -2.44 -13.19 2.29
CA ILE A 29 -1.84 -11.86 2.21
C ILE A 29 -1.09 -11.68 0.88
N ARG A 30 -0.36 -12.70 0.42
CA ARG A 30 0.38 -12.65 -0.85
C ARG A 30 -0.56 -12.56 -2.05
N ILE A 31 -1.64 -13.33 -2.05
CA ILE A 31 -2.68 -13.27 -3.09
C ILE A 31 -3.28 -11.86 -3.15
N ILE A 32 -3.68 -11.32 -2.00
CA ILE A 32 -4.21 -9.96 -1.89
C ILE A 32 -3.19 -8.92 -2.39
N ALA A 33 -1.94 -9.01 -1.94
CA ALA A 33 -0.89 -8.08 -2.33
C ALA A 33 -0.64 -8.12 -3.86
N THR A 34 -0.69 -9.32 -4.46
CA THR A 34 -0.55 -9.50 -5.92
C THR A 34 -1.70 -8.84 -6.65
N GLN A 35 -2.94 -9.07 -6.22
CA GLN A 35 -4.11 -8.43 -6.83
C GLN A 35 -4.07 -6.90 -6.72
N LEU A 36 -3.72 -6.37 -5.55
CA LEU A 36 -3.59 -4.93 -5.33
C LEU A 36 -2.46 -4.34 -6.19
N ALA A 37 -1.36 -5.06 -6.37
CA ALA A 37 -0.25 -4.64 -7.23
C ALA A 37 -0.65 -4.59 -8.71
N GLU A 38 -1.37 -5.60 -9.22
CA GLU A 38 -1.86 -5.64 -10.60
C GLU A 38 -2.79 -4.46 -10.91
N ILE A 39 -3.76 -4.19 -10.03
CA ILE A 39 -4.66 -3.03 -10.16
C ILE A 39 -3.85 -1.72 -10.02
N GLY A 40 -2.89 -1.70 -9.10
CA GLY A 40 -2.04 -0.54 -8.87
C GLY A 40 -1.21 -0.17 -10.09
N ASP A 41 -0.68 -1.15 -10.82
CA ASP A 41 0.09 -0.93 -12.04
C ASP A 41 -0.78 -0.44 -13.21
N GLN A 42 -2.09 -0.70 -13.18
CA GLN A 42 -3.04 -0.07 -14.10
C GLN A 42 -3.22 1.43 -13.76
N PHE A 43 -3.54 1.75 -12.51
CA PHE A 43 -3.72 3.15 -12.09
C PHE A 43 -2.42 3.96 -12.17
N ASP A 44 -1.26 3.33 -12.01
CA ASP A 44 0.05 4.00 -12.12
C ASP A 44 0.23 4.72 -13.47
N LYS A 45 -0.36 4.17 -14.55
CA LYS A 45 -0.33 4.74 -15.90
C LYS A 45 -1.27 5.92 -16.07
N GLU A 46 -2.33 5.98 -15.26
CA GLU A 46 -3.40 6.99 -15.35
C GLU A 46 -3.11 8.20 -14.44
N ILE A 47 -2.34 8.01 -13.37
CA ILE A 47 -1.98 9.06 -12.43
C ILE A 47 -0.99 10.04 -13.09
N GLN A 48 -1.41 11.31 -13.15
CA GLN A 48 -0.58 12.40 -13.67
C GLN A 48 0.57 12.74 -12.70
N GLY A 49 1.75 12.99 -13.26
CA GLY A 49 2.93 13.39 -12.47
C GLY A 49 2.74 14.68 -11.67
N ARG A 50 1.81 15.57 -12.06
CA ARG A 50 1.47 16.78 -11.29
C ARG A 50 0.97 16.45 -9.88
N VAL A 51 0.02 15.52 -9.76
CA VAL A 51 -0.56 15.12 -8.46
C VAL A 51 0.52 14.57 -7.52
N VAL A 52 1.46 13.79 -8.07
CA VAL A 52 2.58 13.23 -7.32
C VAL A 52 3.53 14.33 -6.86
N ASN A 53 3.89 15.26 -7.74
CA ASN A 53 4.78 16.36 -7.40
C ASN A 53 4.18 17.27 -6.33
N ASP A 54 2.88 17.56 -6.39
CA ASP A 54 2.19 18.36 -5.38
C ASP A 54 2.21 17.64 -4.02
N LEU A 55 1.94 16.33 -3.98
CA LEU A 55 2.08 15.51 -2.77
C LEU A 55 3.51 15.49 -2.23
N VAL A 56 4.51 15.34 -3.10
CA VAL A 56 5.93 15.39 -2.71
C VAL A 56 6.24 16.70 -1.99
N GLN A 57 5.76 17.84 -2.49
CA GLN A 57 5.96 19.15 -1.84
C GLN A 57 5.36 19.18 -0.43
N TYR A 58 4.15 18.63 -0.24
CA TYR A 58 3.55 18.51 1.09
C TYR A 58 4.35 17.59 2.02
N PHE A 59 4.85 16.46 1.52
CA PHE A 59 5.66 15.54 2.32
C PHE A 59 7.06 16.07 2.64
N MET A 60 7.61 16.97 1.82
CA MET A 60 8.88 17.66 2.12
C MET A 60 8.71 18.79 3.13
N ASN A 61 7.51 19.32 3.30
CA ASN A 61 7.26 20.39 4.26
C ASN A 61 7.26 19.83 5.70
N GLU A 62 8.35 20.06 6.43
CA GLU A 62 8.49 19.64 7.84
C GLU A 62 7.57 20.40 8.80
N ASN A 63 7.02 21.54 8.38
CA ASN A 63 6.08 22.31 9.21
C ASN A 63 4.68 21.71 9.26
N LEU A 64 4.35 20.78 8.36
CA LEU A 64 3.04 20.13 8.33
C LEU A 64 2.99 18.96 9.33
N SER A 65 1.93 18.97 10.14
CA SER A 65 1.57 17.88 11.03
C SER A 65 1.21 16.61 10.26
N ARG A 66 1.19 15.47 10.96
CA ARG A 66 0.84 14.18 10.36
C ARG A 66 -0.61 14.20 9.85
N GLU A 67 -1.49 14.85 10.58
CA GLU A 67 -2.91 14.99 10.29
C GLU A 67 -3.13 15.83 9.02
N GLU A 68 -2.41 16.94 8.88
CA GLU A 68 -2.49 17.78 7.67
C GLU A 68 -2.01 17.03 6.43
N ILE A 69 -0.91 16.28 6.53
CA ILE A 69 -0.41 15.48 5.40
C ILE A 69 -1.36 14.33 5.09
N THR A 70 -1.95 13.71 6.11
CA THR A 70 -2.98 12.68 5.94
C THR A 70 -4.19 13.25 5.19
N LEU A 71 -4.61 14.48 5.51
CA LEU A 71 -5.69 15.16 4.82
C LEU A 71 -5.34 15.47 3.35
N GLN A 72 -4.11 15.91 3.06
CA GLN A 72 -3.66 16.12 1.69
C GLN A 72 -3.63 14.82 0.88
N MET A 73 -3.16 13.72 1.49
CA MET A 73 -3.21 12.39 0.86
C MET A 73 -4.66 11.98 0.56
N ALA A 74 -5.56 12.10 1.55
CA ALA A 74 -6.98 11.77 1.38
C ALA A 74 -7.65 12.59 0.27
N ARG A 75 -7.29 13.89 0.17
CA ARG A 75 -7.78 14.78 -0.88
C ARG A 75 -7.30 14.34 -2.26
N ALA A 76 -6.00 14.08 -2.42
CA ALA A 76 -5.44 13.63 -3.69
C ALA A 76 -6.04 12.30 -4.15
N VAL A 77 -6.23 11.35 -3.24
CA VAL A 77 -6.91 10.08 -3.54
C VAL A 77 -8.34 10.32 -4.00
N ARG A 78 -9.10 11.19 -3.32
CA ARG A 78 -10.49 11.52 -3.71
C ARG A 78 -10.57 12.19 -5.08
N GLU A 79 -9.67 13.11 -5.38
CA GLU A 79 -9.60 13.77 -6.68
C GLU A 79 -9.28 12.76 -7.80
N LEU A 80 -8.38 11.80 -7.55
CA LEU A 80 -8.06 10.74 -8.51
C LEU A 80 -9.22 9.77 -8.74
N VAL A 81 -9.96 9.38 -7.69
CA VAL A 81 -11.15 8.53 -7.84
C VAL A 81 -12.22 9.21 -8.70
N GLN A 82 -12.36 10.54 -8.60
CA GLN A 82 -13.30 11.28 -9.44
C GLN A 82 -12.81 11.43 -10.88
N ALA A 83 -11.50 11.46 -11.10
CA ALA A 83 -10.89 11.61 -12.41
C ALA A 83 -10.80 10.29 -13.19
N ILE A 84 -10.65 9.15 -12.50
CA ILE A 84 -10.48 7.82 -13.08
C ILE A 84 -11.83 7.09 -13.02
N PRO A 85 -12.54 6.90 -14.16
CA PRO A 85 -13.75 6.10 -14.18
C PRO A 85 -13.40 4.63 -13.91
N SER A 86 -13.79 4.12 -12.75
CA SER A 86 -13.58 2.74 -12.34
C SER A 86 -14.93 2.06 -12.14
N ASP A 87 -15.10 0.86 -12.70
CA ASP A 87 -16.25 -0.03 -12.43
C ASP A 87 -16.10 -0.80 -11.10
N MET A 88 -15.00 -0.56 -10.38
CA MET A 88 -14.70 -1.21 -9.10
C MET A 88 -15.32 -0.46 -7.93
N GLU A 89 -15.50 -1.16 -6.81
CA GLU A 89 -15.90 -0.55 -5.54
C GLU A 89 -15.01 0.64 -5.18
N GLN A 90 -15.65 1.71 -4.69
CA GLN A 90 -14.96 2.97 -4.40
C GLN A 90 -13.86 2.78 -3.35
N GLU A 91 -14.11 1.97 -2.32
CA GLU A 91 -13.14 1.70 -1.24
C GLU A 91 -11.90 0.99 -1.77
N LYS A 92 -12.08 -0.02 -2.64
CA LYS A 92 -10.98 -0.72 -3.32
C LYS A 92 -10.15 0.24 -4.17
N THR A 93 -10.83 1.09 -4.94
CA THR A 93 -10.18 2.08 -5.81
C THR A 93 -9.36 3.06 -4.98
N MET A 94 -9.93 3.60 -3.89
CA MET A 94 -9.20 4.51 -2.99
C MET A 94 -8.00 3.85 -2.32
N LEU A 95 -8.15 2.61 -1.85
CA LEU A 95 -7.07 1.85 -1.23
C LEU A 95 -5.89 1.68 -2.19
N VAL A 96 -6.16 1.22 -3.42
CA VAL A 96 -5.11 1.01 -4.42
C VAL A 96 -4.48 2.34 -4.84
N LEU A 97 -5.27 3.39 -5.07
CA LEU A 97 -4.73 4.71 -5.42
C LEU A 97 -3.81 5.27 -4.33
N ALA A 98 -4.17 5.10 -3.05
CA ALA A 98 -3.31 5.48 -1.94
C ALA A 98 -1.96 4.73 -1.98
N MET A 99 -1.98 3.41 -2.21
CA MET A 99 -0.76 2.62 -2.34
C MET A 99 0.11 3.03 -3.54
N VAL A 100 -0.52 3.31 -4.69
CA VAL A 100 0.20 3.73 -5.90
C VAL A 100 0.82 5.11 -5.71
N LEU A 101 0.09 6.07 -5.11
CA LEU A 101 0.66 7.38 -4.77
C LEU A 101 1.87 7.23 -3.85
N THR A 102 1.78 6.39 -2.84
CA THR A 102 2.89 6.09 -1.93
C THR A 102 4.08 5.50 -2.67
N LYS A 103 3.87 4.49 -3.52
CA LYS A 103 4.91 3.92 -4.39
C LYS A 103 5.58 5.00 -5.24
N LYS A 104 4.79 5.86 -5.91
CA LYS A 104 5.31 6.94 -6.77
C LYS A 104 6.11 7.98 -5.98
N ILE A 105 5.63 8.43 -4.83
CA ILE A 105 6.35 9.40 -3.99
C ILE A 105 7.68 8.81 -3.51
N VAL A 106 7.69 7.57 -3.01
CA VAL A 106 8.89 6.88 -2.53
C VAL A 106 9.91 6.71 -3.66
N ASN A 107 9.46 6.37 -4.86
CA ASN A 107 10.32 6.23 -6.04
C ASN A 107 10.88 7.58 -6.52
N THR A 108 10.14 8.68 -6.32
CA THR A 108 10.58 10.03 -6.70
C THR A 108 11.55 10.61 -5.66
N VAL A 109 11.25 10.43 -4.37
CA VAL A 109 12.02 10.96 -3.25
C VAL A 109 12.20 9.87 -2.18
N PRO A 110 13.24 9.02 -2.30
CA PRO A 110 13.45 7.89 -1.39
C PRO A 110 13.65 8.30 0.08
N SER A 111 14.12 9.52 0.35
CA SER A 111 14.29 10.03 1.72
C SER A 111 12.97 10.16 2.49
N LEU A 112 11.83 10.24 1.79
CA LEU A 112 10.51 10.35 2.39
C LEU A 112 9.89 8.99 2.73
N LEU A 113 10.57 7.87 2.46
CA LEU A 113 10.01 6.51 2.58
C LEU A 113 9.32 6.28 3.92
N HIS A 114 10.01 6.55 5.04
CA HIS A 114 9.45 6.32 6.36
C HIS A 114 8.25 7.23 6.67
N ARG A 115 8.31 8.50 6.24
CA ARG A 115 7.24 9.48 6.48
C ARG A 115 5.99 9.12 5.67
N VAL A 116 6.17 8.83 4.38
CA VAL A 116 5.07 8.53 3.45
C VAL A 116 4.40 7.22 3.79
N ILE A 117 5.17 6.15 4.04
CA ILE A 117 4.59 4.86 4.40
C ILE A 117 3.79 4.97 5.69
N ASN A 118 4.33 5.60 6.75
CA ASN A 118 3.61 5.75 8.01
C ASN A 118 2.33 6.58 7.88
N THR A 119 2.37 7.68 7.13
CA THR A 119 1.16 8.49 6.88
C THR A 119 0.12 7.72 6.07
N THR A 120 0.55 6.96 5.07
CA THR A 120 -0.35 6.15 4.24
C THR A 120 -0.97 5.02 5.05
N LEU A 121 -0.19 4.32 5.87
CA LEU A 121 -0.71 3.27 6.76
C LEU A 121 -1.68 3.85 7.79
N ASN A 122 -1.39 5.04 8.33
CA ASN A 122 -2.31 5.73 9.24
C ASN A 122 -3.64 6.08 8.54
N TYR A 123 -3.56 6.65 7.33
CA TYR A 123 -4.73 6.91 6.50
C TYR A 123 -5.54 5.63 6.24
N MET A 124 -4.87 4.55 5.82
CA MET A 124 -5.52 3.28 5.49
C MET A 124 -6.14 2.61 6.71
N ASN A 125 -5.48 2.64 7.87
CA ASN A 125 -6.04 2.13 9.11
C ASN A 125 -7.24 2.96 9.60
N GLN A 126 -7.31 4.26 9.28
CA GLN A 126 -8.45 5.08 9.64
C GLN A 126 -9.64 4.92 8.68
N GLN A 127 -9.38 4.65 7.40
CA GLN A 127 -10.43 4.66 6.36
C GLN A 127 -10.84 3.27 5.89
N PHE A 128 -9.94 2.29 5.87
CA PHE A 128 -10.14 0.98 5.26
C PHE A 128 -9.97 -0.18 6.23
N HIS A 129 -9.93 0.05 7.55
CA HIS A 129 -9.72 -1.03 8.52
C HIS A 129 -10.73 -2.17 8.34
N ASN A 130 -12.02 -1.84 8.31
CA ASN A 130 -13.08 -2.84 8.13
C ASN A 130 -13.00 -3.49 6.75
N TYR A 131 -12.78 -2.68 5.70
CA TYR A 131 -12.67 -3.18 4.32
C TYR A 131 -11.53 -4.20 4.16
N VAL A 132 -10.33 -3.91 4.69
CA VAL A 132 -9.19 -4.84 4.62
C VAL A 132 -9.46 -6.11 5.42
N VAL A 133 -10.11 -6.02 6.58
CA VAL A 133 -10.51 -7.19 7.38
C VAL A 133 -11.51 -8.07 6.63
N GLU A 134 -12.51 -7.47 5.97
CA GLU A 134 -13.46 -8.18 5.12
C GLU A 134 -12.77 -8.84 3.92
N MET A 135 -11.83 -8.13 3.27
CA MET A 135 -11.07 -8.66 2.13
C MET A 135 -10.23 -9.89 2.52
N VAL A 136 -9.57 -9.86 3.67
CA VAL A 136 -8.80 -11.00 4.19
C VAL A 136 -9.73 -12.18 4.55
N SER A 137 -10.92 -11.87 5.08
CA SER A 137 -11.92 -12.89 5.44
C SER A 137 -12.52 -13.56 4.20
N ALA A 138 -12.76 -12.81 3.12
CA ALA A 138 -13.34 -13.32 1.88
C ALA A 138 -12.41 -14.29 1.12
N VAL A 139 -11.09 -14.08 1.19
CA VAL A 139 -10.10 -14.95 0.52
C VAL A 139 -9.76 -16.19 1.37
N SER A 140 -10.05 -16.16 2.67
CA SER A 140 -9.80 -17.29 3.58
C SER A 140 -10.92 -18.35 3.59
N GLN A 141 -11.99 -18.16 2.81
CA GLN A 141 -13.10 -19.11 2.62
C GLN A 141 -12.91 -19.94 1.35
#